data_AF-A0AAV0Z0D6-F1
#
_entry.id   AF-A0AAV0Z0D6-F1
#
_cell.length_a   1.000
_cell.length_b   1.000
_cell.length_c   1.000
_cell.angle_alpha   90.00
_cell.angle_beta   90.00
_cell.angle_gamma   90.00
#
_symmetry.space_group_name_H-M   'P 1'
#
loop_
_entity.id
_entity.type
_entity.pdbx_description
1 polymer ?
#
loop_
_entity_poly.entity_id
_entity_poly.type
_entity_poly.pdbx_seq_one_letter_code
_entity_poly.pdbx_strand_id
1 'polypeptide(L)'
;MSRRGVKARRVSESTHQVPIEIGSTQGKALAIRWLLGASRKRPGLNMAFKLSSELVDAAKGSGDAIRKKEETQRMAEANRILHIFVNP
;
A
#
# COMPACT_ATOMS: atom_id res chain seq x y z
N MET A 1 -26.87 9.49 -24.09
CA MET A 1 -26.14 8.34 -24.63
C MET A 1 -24.97 8.86 -25.47
N SER A 2 -23.73 8.87 -24.95
CA SER A 2 -22.51 9.03 -25.76
C SER A 2 -21.31 8.51 -24.97
N ARG A 3 -20.85 7.32 -25.35
CA ARG A 3 -19.71 6.60 -24.79
C ARG A 3 -18.42 7.34 -25.14
N ARG A 4 -17.57 7.65 -24.15
CA ARG A 4 -16.16 7.96 -24.40
C ARG A 4 -15.31 7.16 -23.43
N GLY A 5 -14.77 6.06 -23.94
CA GLY A 5 -13.80 5.22 -23.25
C GLY A 5 -12.41 5.88 -23.23
N VAL A 6 -11.65 5.59 -22.19
CA VAL A 6 -10.28 6.07 -22.00
C VAL A 6 -9.34 5.05 -22.67
N LYS A 7 -8.62 5.49 -23.70
CA LYS A 7 -7.54 4.71 -24.34
C LYS A 7 -6.30 4.73 -23.45
N ALA A 8 -5.72 3.56 -23.20
CA ALA A 8 -4.41 3.42 -22.58
C ALA A 8 -3.35 4.13 -23.45
N ARG A 9 -2.64 5.10 -22.86
CA ARG A 9 -1.45 5.71 -23.45
C ARG A 9 -0.23 5.20 -22.69
N ARG A 10 0.56 4.32 -23.33
CA ARG A 10 1.94 4.06 -22.89
C ARG A 10 2.79 5.27 -23.27
N VAL A 11 3.37 5.93 -22.29
CA VAL A 11 4.39 6.96 -22.48
C VAL A 11 5.70 6.40 -21.94
N SER A 12 6.66 6.22 -22.85
CA SER A 12 8.12 6.03 -22.70
C SER A 12 8.67 5.54 -21.35
N GLU A 13 9.16 4.29 -21.35
CA GLU A 13 10.31 3.71 -20.62
C GLU A 13 10.56 3.94 -19.11
N SER A 14 9.71 4.68 -18.41
CA SER A 14 9.80 4.77 -16.95
C SER A 14 8.40 4.88 -16.41
N THR A 15 7.98 3.86 -15.67
CA THR A 15 6.72 3.89 -14.92
C THR A 15 6.93 4.86 -13.78
N HIS A 16 6.73 6.16 -14.04
CA HIS A 16 6.85 7.19 -13.02
C HIS A 16 5.69 7.00 -12.05
N GLN A 17 6.01 6.46 -10.87
CA GLN A 17 5.07 6.45 -9.75
C GLN A 17 4.99 7.87 -9.22
N VAL A 18 3.92 8.59 -9.58
CA VAL A 18 3.66 9.91 -9.03
C VAL A 18 3.22 9.74 -7.58
N PRO A 19 3.98 10.24 -6.59
CA PRO A 19 3.57 10.16 -5.19
C PRO A 19 2.37 11.08 -4.97
N ILE A 20 1.23 10.49 -4.61
CA ILE A 20 0.04 11.22 -4.18
C ILE A 20 0.02 11.16 -2.65
N GLU A 21 -0.13 12.31 -2.00
CA GLU A 21 -0.31 12.37 -0.55
C GLU A 21 -1.60 11.64 -0.15
N ILE A 22 -1.46 10.59 0.64
CA ILE A 22 -2.58 9.76 1.07
C ILE A 22 -3.25 10.46 2.24
N GLY A 23 -4.49 10.91 2.06
CA GLY A 23 -5.28 11.50 3.14
C GLY A 23 -5.50 10.51 4.30
N SER A 24 -5.71 11.02 5.51
CA SER A 24 -5.84 10.21 6.75
C SER A 24 -6.89 9.09 6.65
N THR A 25 -8.02 9.34 5.99
CA THR A 25 -9.08 8.34 5.72
C THR A 25 -8.59 7.23 4.80
N GLN A 26 -7.86 7.58 3.74
CA GLN A 26 -7.30 6.60 2.79
C GLN A 26 -6.19 5.77 3.45
N GLY A 27 -5.40 6.38 4.34
CA GLY A 27 -4.38 5.70 5.13
C GLY A 27 -4.97 4.63 6.05
N LYS A 28 -6.08 4.93 6.74
CA LYS A 28 -6.82 3.93 7.54
C LYS A 28 -7.33 2.77 6.68
N ALA A 29 -7.91 3.07 5.52
CA ALA A 29 -8.39 2.04 4.60
C ALA A 29 -7.25 1.15 4.07
N LEU A 30 -6.07 1.72 3.82
CA LEU A 30 -4.87 0.96 3.44
C LEU A 30 -4.38 0.05 4.57
N ALA A 31 -4.33 0.56 5.80
CA ALA A 31 -3.95 -0.24 6.95
C ALA A 31 -4.88 -1.45 7.15
N ILE A 32 -6.19 -1.25 7.05
CA ILE A 32 -7.18 -2.34 7.13
C ILE A 32 -6.96 -3.36 6.00
N ARG A 33 -6.72 -2.90 4.77
CA ARG A 33 -6.45 -3.78 3.62
C ARG A 33 -5.19 -4.62 3.82
N TRP A 34 -4.12 -4.03 4.36
CA TRP A 34 -2.88 -4.76 4.63
C TRP A 34 -3.04 -5.79 5.73
N LEU A 35 -3.69 -5.45 6.84
CA LEU A 35 -4.02 -6.39 7.91
C LEU A 35 -4.83 -7.58 7.38
N LEU A 36 -5.91 -7.30 6.66
CA LEU A 36 -6.76 -8.36 6.10
C LEU A 36 -6.01 -9.24 5.09
N GLY A 37 -5.16 -8.64 4.25
CA GLY A 37 -4.34 -9.35 3.28
C GLY A 37 -3.28 -10.23 3.94
N ALA A 38 -2.63 -9.75 5.00
CA ALA A 38 -1.68 -10.52 5.79
C ALA A 38 -2.37 -11.68 6.52
N SER A 39 -3.47 -11.43 7.23
CA SER A 39 -4.23 -12.47 7.93
C SER A 39 -4.72 -13.59 7.01
N ARG A 40 -5.11 -13.28 5.77
CA ARG A 40 -5.54 -14.30 4.79
C ARG A 40 -4.40 -15.24 4.36
N LYS A 41 -3.16 -14.76 4.34
CA LYS A 41 -1.98 -15.56 3.96
C LYS A 41 -1.50 -16.47 5.09
N ARG A 42 -1.90 -16.20 6.34
CA ARG A 42 -1.50 -17.03 7.48
C ARG A 42 -2.13 -18.42 7.43
N PRO A 43 -1.37 -19.47 7.79
CA PRO A 43 -1.91 -20.82 7.95
C PRO A 43 -2.87 -20.87 9.14
N GLY A 44 -3.89 -21.74 9.07
CA GLY A 44 -4.91 -21.92 10.11
C GLY A 44 -6.33 -22.03 9.56
N LEU A 45 -7.26 -22.44 10.41
CA LEU A 45 -8.65 -22.72 10.00
C LEU A 45 -9.57 -21.50 10.09
N ASN A 46 -9.53 -20.77 11.21
CA ASN A 46 -10.49 -19.68 11.46
C ASN A 46 -9.86 -18.31 11.17
N MET A 47 -10.50 -17.54 10.29
CA MET A 47 -10.09 -16.18 9.94
C MET A 47 -10.05 -15.23 11.14
N ALA A 48 -10.94 -15.40 12.12
CA ALA A 48 -10.95 -14.59 13.33
C ALA A 48 -9.64 -14.75 14.12
N PHE A 49 -9.16 -15.99 14.29
CA PHE A 49 -7.89 -16.27 14.94
C PHE A 49 -6.69 -15.74 14.15
N LYS A 50 -6.70 -15.87 12.82
CA LYS A 50 -5.63 -15.31 11.98
C LYS A 50 -5.57 -13.79 12.10
N LEU A 51 -6.72 -13.13 12.14
CA LEU A 51 -6.81 -11.68 12.28
C LEU A 51 -6.38 -11.23 13.66
N SER A 52 -6.82 -11.90 14.73
CA SER A 52 -6.38 -11.56 16.08
C SER A 52 -4.87 -11.71 16.24
N SER A 53 -4.28 -12.78 15.71
CA SER A 53 -2.83 -12.97 15.75
C SER A 53 -2.10 -11.87 14.97
N GLU A 54 -2.60 -11.49 13.79
CA GLU A 54 -2.00 -10.39 13.02
C GLU A 54 -2.12 -9.04 13.73
N LEU A 55 -3.24 -8.78 14.39
CA LEU A 55 -3.41 -7.55 15.18
C LEU A 55 -2.46 -7.50 16.37
N VAL A 56 -2.25 -8.62 17.07
CA VAL A 56 -1.30 -8.71 18.19
C VAL A 56 0.13 -8.49 17.70
N ASP A 57 0.52 -9.09 16.57
CA ASP A 57 1.85 -8.89 15.99
C ASP A 57 2.04 -7.46 15.51
N ALA A 58 1.04 -6.89 14.83
CA ALA A 58 1.06 -5.51 14.37
C ALA A 58 1.16 -4.52 15.52
N ALA A 59 0.49 -4.78 16.65
CA ALA A 59 0.60 -3.97 17.86
C ALA A 59 2.02 -4.00 18.46
N LYS A 60 2.76 -5.09 18.28
CA LYS A 60 4.18 -5.22 18.65
C LYS A 60 5.13 -4.65 17.58
N GLY A 61 4.62 -4.07 16.50
CA GLY A 61 5.42 -3.58 15.38
C GLY A 61 6.00 -4.68 14.51
N SER A 62 5.38 -5.87 14.48
CA SER A 62 5.81 -7.02 13.67
C SER A 62 4.65 -7.52 12.79
N GLY A 63 4.91 -8.54 11.98
CA GLY A 63 3.94 -9.14 11.09
C GLY A 63 4.00 -8.63 9.64
N ASP A 64 3.30 -9.35 8.76
CA ASP A 64 3.34 -9.10 7.33
C ASP A 64 2.67 -7.77 6.95
N ALA A 65 1.66 -7.35 7.70
CA ALA A 65 1.02 -6.05 7.50
C ALA A 65 1.98 -4.88 7.77
N ILE A 66 2.79 -4.97 8.83
CA ILE A 66 3.78 -3.94 9.18
C ILE A 66 4.91 -3.91 8.16
N ARG A 67 5.43 -5.08 7.76
CA ARG A 67 6.44 -5.15 6.69
C ARG A 67 5.95 -4.49 5.40
N LYS A 68 4.68 -4.70 5.03
CA LYS A 68 4.09 -4.06 3.84
C LYS A 68 3.97 -2.54 3.98
N LYS A 69 3.62 -2.05 5.17
CA LYS A 69 3.62 -0.61 5.47
C LYS A 69 5.03 -0.03 5.29
N GLU A 70 6.05 -0.65 5.87
CA GLU A 70 7.43 -0.19 5.77
C GLU A 70 7.96 -0.19 4.34
N GLU A 71 7.73 -1.27 3.57
CA GLU A 71 8.08 -1.31 2.15
C GLU A 71 7.43 -0.15 1.38
N THR A 72 6.15 0.10 1.64
CA THR A 72 5.40 1.17 0.96
C THR A 72 5.91 2.55 1.36
N GLN A 73 6.26 2.75 2.63
CA GLN A 73 6.81 4.00 3.13
C GLN A 73 8.22 4.26 2.58
N ARG A 74 9.10 3.25 2.56
CA ARG A 74 10.44 3.37 1.95
C ARG A 74 10.36 3.69 0.47
N MET A 75 9.47 3.03 -0.28
CA MET A 75 9.25 3.37 -1.70
C MET A 75 8.72 4.79 -1.87
N ALA A 76 7.81 5.24 -1.01
CA ALA A 76 7.30 6.61 -1.04
C ALA A 76 8.40 7.64 -0.72
N GLU A 77 9.26 7.39 0.26
CA GLU A 77 10.41 8.24 0.60
C GLU A 77 11.44 8.28 -0.54
N ALA A 78 11.78 7.14 -1.14
CA ALA A 78 12.68 7.07 -2.30
C ALA A 78 12.13 7.87 -3.50
N ASN A 79 10.83 7.76 -3.77
CA ASN A 79 10.18 8.50 -4.85
C ASN A 79 10.02 10.00 -4.54
N ARG A 80 9.87 10.38 -3.26
CA ARG A 80 9.86 11.78 -2.82
C ARG A 80 11.21 12.44 -3.11
N ILE A 81 12.32 11.75 -2.83
CA ILE A 81 13.68 12.25 -3.10
C ILE A 81 13.92 12.45 -4.60
N LEU A 82 13.45 11.52 -5.44
CA LEU A 82 13.55 11.65 -6.90
C LEU A 82 12.78 12.86 -7.44
N HIS A 83 11.62 13.21 -6.85
CA HIS A 83 10.85 14.37 -7.27
C HIS A 83 11.54 15.71 -6.95
N ILE A 84 12.23 15.81 -5.81
CA ILE A 84 12.94 17.04 -5.40
C ILE A 84 14.11 17.37 -6.34
N PHE A 85 14.71 16.37 -6.99
CA PHE A 85 15.84 16.56 -7.91
C PHE A 85 15.44 16.86 -9.38
N VAL A 86 14.17 16.69 -9.75
CA VAL A 86 13.70 16.82 -11.15
C VAL A 86 12.99 18.16 -11.42
N ASN A 87 12.70 18.97 -10.39
CA ASN A 87 12.24 20.35 -10.58
C ASN A 87 12.88 21.28 -9.52
N PRO A 88 13.86 22.12 -9.89
CA PRO A 88 14.32 23.23 -9.06
C PRO A 88 13.27 24.35 -8.96
#